data_AF-A0A1W0WH53-F1
#
_entry.id   AF-A0A1W0WH53-F1
#
_cell.length_a   1.000
_cell.length_b   1.000
_cell.length_c   1.000
_cell.angle_alpha   90.00
_cell.angle_beta   90.00
_cell.angle_gamma   90.00
#
_symmetry.space_group_name_H-M   'P 1'
#
loop_
_entity.id
_entity.type
_entity.pdbx_description
1 polymer ?
#
loop_
_entity_poly.entity_id
_entity_poly.type
_entity_poly.pdbx_seq_one_letter_code
_entity_poly.pdbx_strand_id
1 'polypeptide(L)'
;MHIAILVVLFCGFFSAGAAPRFASDTGNAGCPPDSIVNCFVNPCRLAQCSRVPAAVCRANYCGGCSAQWFVGTRDVTLRCRAWTEPIAF
;
A
#
# COMPACT_ATOMS: atom_id res chain seq x y z
N MET A 1 -41.48 -34.90 10.30
CA MET A 1 -41.42 -33.67 9.47
C MET A 1 -41.34 -32.36 10.28
N HIS A 2 -40.85 -32.37 11.54
CA HIS A 2 -40.65 -31.14 12.34
C HIS A 2 -39.17 -30.86 12.69
N ILE A 3 -38.26 -31.82 12.45
CA ILE A 3 -36.84 -31.68 12.76
C ILE A 3 -36.13 -30.75 11.76
N ALA A 4 -36.56 -30.76 10.49
CA ALA A 4 -36.00 -29.90 9.43
C ALA A 4 -36.30 -28.41 9.63
N ILE A 5 -37.42 -28.06 10.28
CA ILE A 5 -37.83 -26.66 10.50
C ILE A 5 -36.97 -26.00 11.58
N LEU A 6 -36.56 -26.77 12.60
CA LEU A 6 -35.69 -26.29 13.69
C LEU A 6 -34.27 -25.97 13.19
N VAL A 7 -33.75 -26.72 12.21
CA VAL A 7 -32.43 -26.49 11.62
C VAL A 7 -32.40 -25.18 10.81
N VAL A 8 -33.46 -24.89 10.05
CA VAL A 8 -33.55 -23.65 9.24
C VAL A 8 -33.66 -22.41 10.14
N LEU A 9 -34.40 -22.51 11.26
CA LEU A 9 -34.54 -21.41 12.22
C LEU A 9 -33.24 -21.11 12.97
N PHE A 10 -32.42 -22.12 13.27
CA PHE A 10 -31.12 -21.92 13.94
C PHE A 10 -30.03 -21.40 12.99
N CYS A 11 -30.01 -21.83 11.72
CA CYS A 11 -29.06 -21.34 10.72
C CYS A 11 -29.39 -19.92 10.22
N GLY A 12 -30.66 -19.50 10.31
CA GLY A 12 -31.12 -18.19 9.83
C GLY A 12 -30.94 -17.02 10.81
N PHE A 13 -30.61 -17.27 12.08
CA PHE A 13 -30.46 -16.22 13.10
C PHE A 13 -29.00 -15.90 13.48
N PHE A 14 -28.01 -16.64 12.95
CA PHE A 14 -26.59 -16.45 13.26
C PHE A 14 -25.83 -15.67 12.17
N SER A 15 -26.46 -14.66 11.58
CA SER A 15 -25.80 -13.73 10.66
C SER A 15 -25.86 -12.29 11.17
N ALA A 16 -25.51 -12.10 12.45
CA ALA A 16 -24.95 -10.84 12.94
C ALA A 16 -23.42 -10.93 12.97
N GLY A 17 -22.83 -11.40 11.87
CA GLY A 17 -21.42 -11.19 11.57
C GLY A 17 -21.25 -9.79 11.02
N ALA A 18 -21.15 -8.79 11.89
CA ALA A 18 -20.54 -7.51 11.52
C ALA A 18 -19.03 -7.73 11.36
N ALA A 19 -18.63 -8.44 10.30
CA ALA A 19 -17.28 -8.29 9.80
C ALA A 19 -17.13 -6.81 9.41
N PRO A 20 -16.16 -6.06 9.97
CA PRO A 20 -15.84 -4.77 9.41
C PRO A 20 -15.51 -5.02 7.93
N ARG A 21 -16.25 -4.35 7.05
CA ARG A 21 -15.87 -4.29 5.66
C ARG A 21 -14.59 -3.49 5.63
N PHE A 22 -13.45 -4.18 5.68
CA PHE A 22 -12.26 -3.65 5.04
C PHE A 22 -12.68 -3.46 3.60
N ALA A 23 -13.08 -2.24 3.24
CA ALA A 23 -12.95 -1.76 1.89
C ALA A 23 -11.45 -1.77 1.58
N SER A 24 -10.89 -2.97 1.38
CA SER A 24 -9.78 -3.15 0.47
C SER A 24 -10.43 -3.06 -0.90
N ASP A 25 -10.66 -1.82 -1.34
CA ASP A 25 -11.07 -1.55 -2.69
C ASP A 25 -10.05 -2.21 -3.63
N THR A 26 -10.60 -3.17 -4.35
CA THR A 26 -10.13 -3.76 -5.59
C THR A 26 -9.14 -2.86 -6.33
N GLY A 27 -7.88 -3.29 -6.37
CA GLY A 27 -7.19 -3.43 -7.64
C GLY A 27 -6.90 -2.17 -8.43
N ASN A 28 -6.49 -1.08 -7.78
CA ASN A 28 -5.61 -0.14 -8.45
C ASN A 28 -4.24 -0.16 -7.77
N ALA A 29 -3.30 -0.88 -8.37
CA ALA A 29 -1.86 -0.72 -8.12
C ALA A 29 -1.38 0.62 -8.71
N GLY A 30 -2.17 1.66 -8.48
CA GLY A 30 -2.18 2.91 -9.22
C GLY A 30 -2.65 4.01 -8.30
N CYS A 31 -1.97 5.14 -8.43
CA CYS A 31 -2.28 6.36 -7.74
C CYS A 31 -3.72 6.82 -7.95
N PRO A 32 -4.35 7.53 -6.98
CA PRO A 32 -5.46 8.42 -7.30
C PRO A 32 -5.06 9.38 -8.44
N PRO A 33 -5.88 9.55 -9.48
CA PRO A 33 -5.51 10.31 -10.68
C PRO A 33 -5.13 11.76 -10.36
N ASP A 34 -5.80 12.38 -9.38
CA ASP A 34 -5.53 13.76 -8.95
C ASP A 34 -4.26 13.93 -8.12
N SER A 35 -3.58 12.82 -7.80
CA SER A 35 -2.36 12.82 -6.97
C SER A 35 -1.09 12.53 -7.77
N ILE A 36 -1.18 12.21 -9.06
CA ILE A 36 0.01 11.99 -9.88
C ILE A 36 0.64 13.34 -10.24
N VAL A 37 1.90 13.52 -9.87
CA VAL A 37 2.67 14.72 -10.23
C VAL A 37 3.69 14.43 -11.33
N ASN A 38 3.94 15.42 -12.19
CA ASN A 38 4.98 15.33 -13.20
C ASN A 38 6.28 16.00 -12.69
N CYS A 39 7.27 15.19 -12.33
CA CYS A 39 8.55 15.66 -11.82
C CYS A 39 9.47 16.12 -12.95
N PHE A 40 10.24 17.19 -12.73
CA PHE A 40 11.26 17.65 -13.69
C PHE A 40 12.40 16.63 -13.87
N VAL A 41 12.75 15.91 -12.80
CA VAL A 41 13.77 14.86 -12.80
C VAL A 41 13.21 13.59 -12.17
N ASN A 42 13.61 12.43 -12.69
CA ASN A 42 13.28 11.15 -12.09
C ASN A 42 13.89 11.07 -10.67
N PRO A 43 13.10 10.81 -9.61
CA PRO A 43 13.61 10.80 -8.23
C PRO A 43 14.66 9.69 -8.00
N CYS A 44 14.64 8.60 -8.76
CA CYS A 44 15.67 7.55 -8.70
C CYS A 44 16.99 7.95 -9.35
N ARG A 45 17.04 9.00 -10.17
CA ARG A 45 18.29 9.49 -10.77
C ARG A 45 19.18 10.21 -9.76
N LEU A 46 18.54 10.87 -8.78
CA LEU A 46 19.21 11.68 -7.77
C LEU A 46 19.30 10.96 -6.42
N ALA A 47 18.51 9.91 -6.20
CA ALA A 47 18.52 9.15 -4.95
C ALA A 47 19.48 7.96 -5.01
N GLN A 48 20.24 7.75 -3.94
CA GLN A 48 21.06 6.55 -3.72
C GLN A 48 20.79 5.95 -2.35
N CYS A 49 20.82 4.62 -2.27
CA CYS A 49 20.69 3.89 -1.01
C CYS A 49 21.97 3.10 -0.68
N SER A 50 22.98 3.77 -0.12
CA SER A 50 24.26 3.14 0.23
C SER A 50 24.14 2.08 1.33
N ARG A 51 23.09 2.15 2.17
CA ARG A 51 22.86 1.22 3.28
C ARG A 51 22.32 -0.14 2.82
N VAL A 52 21.64 -0.19 1.67
CA VAL A 52 21.08 -1.41 1.09
C VAL A 52 21.44 -1.45 -0.40
N PRO A 53 22.67 -1.84 -0.77
CA PRO A 53 23.14 -1.80 -2.15
C PRO A 53 22.36 -2.74 -3.09
N ALA A 54 21.71 -3.77 -2.54
CA ALA A 54 20.84 -4.67 -3.29
C ALA A 54 19.42 -4.10 -3.55
N ALA A 55 19.12 -2.88 -3.07
CA ALA A 55 17.81 -2.28 -3.24
C ALA A 55 17.65 -1.68 -4.64
N VAL A 56 16.53 -1.97 -5.27
CA VAL A 56 16.11 -1.39 -6.54
C VAL A 56 15.24 -0.18 -6.26
N CYS A 57 15.59 0.96 -6.86
CA CYS A 57 14.78 2.16 -6.78
C CYS A 57 13.56 2.07 -7.71
N ARG A 58 12.41 2.49 -7.21
CA ARG A 58 11.18 2.72 -7.98
C ARG A 58 10.71 4.14 -7.75
N ALA A 59 10.52 4.87 -8.83
CA ALA A 59 9.99 6.22 -8.76
C ALA A 59 8.49 6.14 -8.42
N ASN A 60 8.09 6.87 -7.38
CA ASN A 60 6.71 7.03 -7.00
C ASN A 60 6.33 8.50 -7.20
N TYR A 61 5.36 8.72 -8.09
CA TYR A 61 4.83 10.02 -8.49
C TYR A 61 3.52 10.37 -7.77
N CYS A 62 3.11 9.55 -6.79
CA CYS A 62 1.92 9.74 -5.99
C CYS A 62 2.10 10.75 -4.88
N GLY A 63 1.33 11.83 -4.92
CA GLY A 63 1.35 12.92 -3.96
C GLY A 63 2.67 13.69 -3.95
N GLY A 64 3.59 13.43 -4.90
CA GLY A 64 4.92 14.02 -4.90
C GLY A 64 5.96 13.18 -5.66
N CYS A 65 7.19 13.70 -5.72
CA CYS A 65 8.34 13.07 -6.36
C CYS A 65 9.15 12.29 -5.33
N SER A 66 8.88 10.99 -5.16
CA SER A 66 9.57 10.20 -4.13
C SER A 66 10.26 8.97 -4.70
N ALA A 67 11.45 8.68 -4.18
CA ALA A 67 12.17 7.43 -4.45
C ALA A 67 11.79 6.39 -3.40
N GLN A 68 11.23 5.27 -3.83
CA GLN A 68 10.98 4.10 -3.00
C GLN A 68 12.00 3.01 -3.32
N TRP A 69 12.40 2.24 -2.32
CA TRP A 69 13.48 1.26 -2.43
C TRP A 69 12.97 -0.12 -2.06
N PHE A 70 13.23 -1.11 -2.90
CA PHE A 70 12.75 -2.46 -2.72
C PHE A 70 13.85 -3.50 -2.88
N VAL A 71 13.86 -4.52 -2.03
CA VAL A 71 14.64 -5.73 -2.23
C VAL A 71 13.66 -6.86 -2.52
N GLY A 72 13.56 -7.26 -3.79
CA GLY A 72 12.49 -8.15 -4.25
C GLY A 72 11.11 -7.49 -4.04
N THR A 73 10.29 -8.09 -3.18
CA THR A 73 8.96 -7.58 -2.80
C THR A 73 8.95 -6.76 -1.50
N ARG A 74 10.08 -6.68 -0.79
CA ARG A 74 10.16 -6.00 0.52
C ARG A 74 10.50 -4.53 0.33
N ASP A 75 9.68 -3.65 0.92
CA ASP A 75 9.98 -2.22 1.03
C ASP A 75 11.11 -2.00 2.05
N VAL A 76 12.19 -1.37 1.61
CA VAL A 76 13.34 -0.95 2.42
C VAL A 76 13.56 0.56 2.38
N THR A 77 12.56 1.30 1.91
CA THR A 77 12.59 2.75 1.75
C THR A 77 13.01 3.45 3.03
N LEU A 78 12.49 3.05 4.19
CA LEU A 78 12.87 3.63 5.49
C LEU A 78 14.33 3.38 5.86
N ARG A 79 14.92 2.28 5.40
CA ARG A 79 16.34 1.98 5.62
C ARG A 79 17.23 2.88 4.76
N CYS A 80 16.72 3.33 3.63
CA CYS A 80 17.40 4.23 2.68
C CYS A 80 17.18 5.72 3.03
N ARG A 81 15.98 6.10 3.47
CA ARG A 81 15.60 7.47 3.86
C ARG A 81 16.09 7.88 5.25
N ALA A 82 16.97 7.12 5.88
CA ALA A 82 17.58 7.45 7.16
C ALA A 82 18.50 8.70 7.12
N TRP A 83 18.48 9.46 6.03
CA TRP A 83 19.22 10.71 5.80
C TRP A 83 18.33 11.89 5.38
N THR A 84 17.01 11.79 5.54
CA THR A 84 16.17 13.00 5.50
C THR A 84 15.81 13.38 6.93
N GLU A 85 16.70 14.14 7.58
CA GLU A 85 16.17 15.31 8.27
C GLU A 85 15.23 16.00 7.28
N PRO A 86 14.01 16.37 7.71
CA PRO A 86 13.04 16.98 6.82
C PRO A 86 13.64 18.30 6.34
N ILE A 87 14.15 18.34 5.11
CA ILE A 87 14.12 19.57 4.33
C ILE A 87 12.65 19.79 3.99
N ALA A 88 11.95 20.33 4.98
CA ALA A 88 10.88 21.27 4.77
C ALA A 88 11.46 22.39 3.91
N PHE A 89 10.94 22.51 2.69
CA PHE A 89 10.99 23.76 1.94
C PHE A 89 9.83 24.64 2.40
#